data_AF-A0A523RKK5-F1
#
_entry.id   AF-A0A523RKK5-F1
#
_cell.length_a   1.000
_cell.length_b   1.000
_cell.length_c   1.000
_cell.angle_alpha   90.00
_cell.angle_beta   90.00
_cell.angle_gamma   90.00
#
_symmetry.space_group_name_H-M   'P 1'
#
loop_
_entity.id
_entity.type
_entity.pdbx_description
1 polymer ?
#
loop_
_entity_poly.entity_id
_entity_poly.type
_entity_poly.pdbx_seq_one_letter_code
_entity_poly.pdbx_strand_id
1 'polypeptide(L)'
;MKIDTGGIKALSQCIEKHYNNPNLILIGTTNYFGRLPHSITDRMPFLIKLTLPNKKYRKNIITYFLRKMGTNKVNLESCLQDKVLKYLAKNTNLFSIRDLDYMVNKAAKEAHNRFTKENSPESKQYKWFFVAIKKHGEKIHENDLYEALKKVQNRPDVKKRIEEHKENSTRNKVLNQTTSVIQTIWSPIAQVSYVAIPICGLILTIYLAKNSEGFTREINKNSKEAASSSSLKHTVWQTIWSGVLTAVTIIARK
;
A
#
# COMPACT_ATOMS: atom_id res chain seq x y z
N MET A 1 -6.31 1.91 -24.01
CA MET A 1 -7.66 1.32 -23.90
C MET A 1 -8.62 2.46 -23.62
N LYS A 2 -9.50 2.81 -24.58
CA LYS A 2 -10.51 3.85 -24.38
C LYS A 2 -11.62 3.27 -23.48
N ILE A 3 -12.11 4.07 -22.54
CA ILE A 3 -13.23 3.69 -21.69
C ILE A 3 -14.50 3.77 -22.54
N ASP A 4 -15.28 2.69 -22.59
CA ASP A 4 -16.59 2.69 -23.25
C ASP A 4 -17.57 3.50 -22.40
N THR A 5 -17.80 4.74 -22.82
CA THR A 5 -18.69 5.68 -22.14
C THR A 5 -20.15 5.26 -22.22
N GLY A 6 -20.55 4.55 -23.28
CA GLY A 6 -21.90 4.02 -23.46
C GLY A 6 -22.20 2.91 -22.45
N GLY A 7 -21.31 1.93 -22.36
CA GLY A 7 -21.43 0.83 -21.39
C GLY A 7 -21.45 1.31 -19.94
N ILE A 8 -20.60 2.27 -19.57
CA ILE A 8 -20.60 2.86 -18.22
C ILE A 8 -21.90 3.59 -17.91
N LYS A 9 -22.42 4.38 -18.86
CA LYS A 9 -23.68 5.10 -18.67
C LYS A 9 -24.85 4.14 -18.46
N ALA A 10 -24.93 3.08 -19.28
CA ALA A 10 -25.98 2.07 -19.15
C ALA A 10 -25.88 1.32 -17.80
N LEU A 11 -24.67 0.95 -17.37
CA LEU A 11 -24.45 0.34 -16.06
C LEU A 11 -24.88 1.26 -14.91
N SER A 12 -24.51 2.54 -14.98
CA SER A 12 -24.89 3.54 -13.96
C SER A 12 -26.41 3.66 -13.84
N GLN A 13 -27.13 3.72 -14.97
CA GLN A 13 -28.59 3.77 -14.99
C GLN A 13 -29.23 2.49 -14.42
N CYS A 14 -28.65 1.33 -14.71
CA CYS A 14 -29.10 0.05 -14.15
C CYS A 14 -28.95 0.01 -12.63
N ILE A 15 -27.80 0.46 -12.11
CA ILE A 15 -27.54 0.57 -10.67
C ILE A 15 -28.55 1.51 -10.02
N GLU A 16 -28.78 2.69 -10.59
CA GLU A 16 -29.74 3.66 -10.05
C GLU A 16 -31.17 3.10 -10.01
N LYS A 17 -31.61 2.47 -11.10
CA LYS A 17 -32.96 1.89 -11.19
C LYS A 17 -33.21 0.82 -10.13
N HIS A 18 -32.17 0.06 -9.76
CA HIS A 18 -32.30 -1.08 -8.86
C HIS A 18 -31.69 -0.86 -7.47
N TYR A 19 -31.23 0.36 -7.15
CA TYR A 19 -30.52 0.66 -5.91
C TYR A 19 -31.32 0.33 -4.64
N ASN A 20 -32.64 0.56 -4.68
CA ASN A 20 -33.54 0.31 -3.54
C ASN A 20 -34.18 -1.08 -3.56
N ASN A 21 -33.77 -1.98 -4.46
CA ASN A 21 -34.36 -3.32 -4.53
C ASN A 21 -33.66 -4.27 -3.53
N PRO A 22 -34.31 -4.65 -2.41
CA PRO A 22 -33.68 -5.50 -1.40
C PRO A 22 -33.42 -6.94 -1.87
N ASN A 23 -34.06 -7.36 -2.98
CA ASN A 23 -33.91 -8.70 -3.54
C ASN A 23 -32.80 -8.79 -4.60
N LEU A 24 -32.06 -7.70 -4.82
CA LEU A 24 -30.99 -7.64 -5.82
C LEU A 24 -29.66 -7.31 -5.16
N ILE A 25 -28.67 -8.18 -5.38
CA ILE A 25 -27.28 -7.95 -4.96
C ILE A 25 -26.43 -7.80 -6.22
N LEU A 26 -25.75 -6.67 -6.34
CA LEU A 26 -24.79 -6.43 -7.42
C LEU A 26 -23.38 -6.74 -6.93
N ILE A 27 -22.71 -7.67 -7.62
CA ILE A 27 -21.30 -8.01 -7.37
C ILE A 27 -20.50 -7.66 -8.62
N GLY A 28 -19.50 -6.80 -8.44
CA GLY A 28 -18.56 -6.41 -9.50
C GLY A 28 -17.12 -6.72 -9.09
N THR A 29 -16.27 -6.97 -10.10
CA THR A 29 -14.82 -7.13 -9.89
C THR A 29 -14.06 -6.22 -10.84
N THR A 30 -13.02 -5.54 -10.37
CA THR A 30 -12.17 -4.70 -11.19
C THR A 30 -10.72 -4.74 -10.72
N ASN A 31 -9.78 -4.64 -11.66
CA ASN A 31 -8.36 -4.42 -11.35
C ASN A 31 -8.02 -2.91 -11.30
N TYR A 32 -8.98 -2.05 -11.64
CA TYR A 32 -8.78 -0.61 -11.84
C TYR A 32 -9.85 0.21 -11.13
N PHE A 33 -10.02 0.00 -9.83
CA PHE A 33 -11.05 0.68 -9.04
C PHE A 33 -10.99 2.20 -9.17
N GLY A 34 -9.79 2.79 -9.12
CA GLY A 34 -9.59 4.24 -9.27
C GLY A 34 -9.87 4.81 -10.67
N ARG A 35 -10.28 3.98 -11.64
CA ARG A 35 -10.75 4.42 -12.97
C ARG A 35 -12.27 4.40 -13.10
N LEU A 36 -12.98 3.89 -12.10
CA LEU A 36 -14.44 3.88 -12.11
C LEU A 36 -14.96 5.29 -11.78
N PRO A 37 -16.06 5.73 -12.42
CA PRO A 37 -16.69 7.01 -12.09
C PRO A 37 -17.35 6.95 -10.70
N HIS A 38 -17.43 8.12 -10.06
CA HIS A 38 -18.09 8.27 -8.76
C HIS A 38 -19.54 7.78 -8.75
N SER A 39 -20.27 7.94 -9.87
CA SER A 39 -21.64 7.46 -10.00
C SER A 39 -21.81 5.96 -9.75
N ILE A 40 -20.76 5.16 -9.98
CA ILE A 40 -20.75 3.73 -9.69
C ILE A 40 -20.19 3.48 -8.28
N THR A 41 -19.06 4.10 -7.92
CA THR A 41 -18.38 3.81 -6.65
C THR A 41 -19.18 4.25 -5.43
N ASP A 42 -19.89 5.37 -5.50
CA ASP A 42 -20.68 5.91 -4.39
C ASP A 42 -21.91 5.04 -4.09
N ARG A 43 -22.32 4.22 -5.06
CA ARG A 43 -23.43 3.26 -4.94
C ARG A 43 -22.97 1.84 -4.57
N MET A 44 -21.67 1.63 -4.43
CA MET A 44 -21.06 0.37 -4.00
C MET A 44 -20.31 0.56 -2.66
N PRO A 45 -21.04 0.71 -1.53
CA PRO A 45 -20.43 1.06 -0.24
C PRO A 45 -19.50 -0.04 0.29
N PHE A 46 -19.67 -1.28 -0.16
CA PHE A 46 -18.84 -2.41 0.25
C PHE A 46 -17.72 -2.67 -0.75
N LEU A 47 -16.49 -2.35 -0.34
CA LEU A 47 -15.29 -2.63 -1.12
C LEU A 47 -14.48 -3.76 -0.47
N ILE A 48 -14.37 -4.89 -1.17
CA ILE A 48 -13.49 -5.98 -0.78
C ILE A 48 -12.20 -5.89 -1.58
N LYS A 49 -11.11 -5.48 -0.92
CA LYS A 49 -9.78 -5.41 -1.56
C LYS A 49 -9.11 -6.79 -1.56
N LEU A 50 -9.05 -7.42 -2.72
CA LEU A 50 -8.29 -8.66 -2.91
C LEU A 50 -6.80 -8.34 -3.10
N THR A 51 -6.02 -8.55 -2.06
CA THR A 51 -4.56 -8.37 -2.10
C THR A 51 -3.85 -9.63 -2.57
N LEU A 52 -2.58 -9.47 -2.99
CA LEU A 52 -1.74 -10.62 -3.31
C LEU A 52 -1.57 -11.50 -2.06
N PRO A 53 -1.58 -12.83 -2.20
CA PRO A 53 -1.53 -13.74 -1.06
C PRO A 53 -0.23 -13.55 -0.28
N ASN A 54 -0.34 -13.49 1.05
CA ASN A 54 0.82 -13.50 1.95
C ASN A 54 1.52 -14.87 1.94
N LYS A 55 2.69 -14.96 2.59
CA LYS A 55 3.49 -16.20 2.61
C LYS A 55 2.71 -17.43 3.08
N LYS A 56 1.87 -17.32 4.11
CA LYS A 56 1.05 -18.43 4.63
C LYS A 56 0.03 -18.86 3.58
N TYR A 57 -0.70 -17.92 2.98
CA TYR A 57 -1.68 -18.22 1.94
C TYR A 57 -1.04 -18.78 0.66
N ARG A 58 0.12 -18.27 0.23
CA ARG A 58 0.86 -18.83 -0.90
C ARG A 58 1.21 -20.30 -0.69
N LYS A 59 1.71 -20.66 0.50
CA LYS A 59 1.96 -22.07 0.86
C LYS A 59 0.69 -22.91 0.71
N ASN A 60 -0.44 -22.44 1.25
CA ASN A 60 -1.72 -23.15 1.19
C ASN A 60 -2.22 -23.31 -0.26
N ILE A 61 -2.10 -22.26 -1.08
CA ILE A 61 -2.50 -22.27 -2.49
C ILE A 61 -1.64 -23.26 -3.30
N ILE A 62 -0.31 -23.22 -3.12
CA ILE A 62 0.62 -24.16 -3.77
C ILE A 62 0.27 -25.60 -3.37
N THR A 63 0.06 -25.84 -2.07
CA THR A 63 -0.34 -27.15 -1.54
C THR A 63 -1.66 -27.62 -2.14
N TYR A 64 -2.65 -26.72 -2.26
CA TYR A 64 -3.93 -27.02 -2.88
C TYR A 64 -3.77 -27.42 -4.36
N PHE A 65 -2.99 -26.68 -5.15
CA PHE A 65 -2.78 -27.02 -6.57
C PHE A 65 -2.04 -28.34 -6.75
N LEU A 66 -1.03 -28.61 -5.93
CA LEU A 66 -0.33 -29.90 -5.95
C LEU A 66 -1.28 -31.06 -5.58
N ARG A 67 -2.12 -30.89 -4.55
CA ARG A 67 -3.18 -31.86 -4.18
C ARG A 67 -4.19 -32.08 -5.27
N LYS A 68 -4.56 -31.04 -6.03
CA LYS A 68 -5.46 -31.17 -7.17
C LYS A 68 -4.85 -32.04 -8.29
N MET A 69 -3.52 -32.07 -8.42
CA MET A 69 -2.83 -32.87 -9.44
C MET A 69 -2.62 -34.32 -9.04
N GLY A 70 -2.44 -34.61 -7.75
CA GLY A 70 -2.31 -35.97 -7.23
C GLY A 70 -3.67 -36.62 -6.95
N THR A 71 -4.10 -37.57 -7.78
CA THR A 71 -5.17 -38.51 -7.41
C THR A 71 -4.62 -39.57 -6.48
N ASN A 72 -4.57 -39.22 -5.20
CA ASN A 72 -5.01 -40.02 -4.08
C ASN A 72 -4.68 -39.21 -2.83
N LYS A 73 -5.63 -39.15 -1.89
CA LYS A 73 -5.46 -38.49 -0.58
C LYS A 73 -4.23 -38.98 0.20
N VAL A 74 -3.65 -40.09 -0.24
CA VAL A 74 -2.50 -40.75 0.34
C VAL A 74 -1.22 -40.18 -0.29
N ASN A 75 -0.39 -39.52 0.53
CA ASN A 75 1.03 -39.23 0.27
C ASN A 75 1.49 -37.96 -0.47
N LEU A 76 0.68 -36.90 -0.57
CA LEU A 76 1.31 -35.60 -0.88
C LEU A 76 2.21 -35.10 0.26
N GLU A 77 1.87 -35.47 1.51
CA GLU A 77 2.71 -35.24 2.69
C GLU A 77 4.03 -36.03 2.64
N SER A 78 4.10 -37.13 1.88
CA SER A 78 5.33 -37.93 1.78
C SER A 78 6.25 -37.49 0.63
N CYS A 79 5.71 -36.80 -0.39
CA CYS A 79 6.43 -36.54 -1.63
C CYS A 79 7.05 -35.13 -1.71
N LEU A 80 6.50 -34.14 -1.00
CA LEU A 80 7.09 -32.79 -0.91
C LEU A 80 7.31 -32.41 0.54
N GLN A 81 8.59 -32.36 0.94
CA GLN A 81 8.97 -31.96 2.28
C GLN A 81 8.43 -30.56 2.58
N ASP A 82 7.93 -30.33 3.79
CA ASP A 82 7.42 -29.03 4.24
C ASP A 82 8.43 -27.89 4.01
N LYS A 83 9.73 -28.21 4.03
CA LYS A 83 10.85 -27.34 3.69
C LYS A 83 10.73 -26.74 2.28
N VAL A 84 10.35 -27.54 1.28
CA VAL A 84 10.16 -27.12 -0.11
C VAL A 84 9.00 -26.16 -0.22
N LEU A 85 7.86 -26.49 0.38
CA LEU A 85 6.68 -25.61 0.37
C LEU A 85 6.96 -24.27 1.06
N LYS A 86 7.69 -24.29 2.19
CA LYS A 86 8.17 -23.08 2.87
C LYS A 86 9.11 -22.25 1.99
N TYR A 87 10.02 -22.91 1.27
CA TYR A 87 10.93 -22.26 0.33
C TYR A 87 10.17 -21.62 -0.84
N LEU A 88 9.28 -22.36 -1.51
CA LEU A 88 8.48 -21.84 -2.62
C LEU A 88 7.62 -20.67 -2.17
N ALA A 89 6.95 -20.76 -1.01
CA ALA A 89 6.15 -19.66 -0.47
C ALA A 89 6.98 -18.40 -0.16
N LYS A 90 8.25 -18.56 0.24
CA LYS A 90 9.20 -17.45 0.44
C LYS A 90 9.59 -16.79 -0.90
N ASN A 91 9.88 -17.59 -1.92
CA ASN A 91 10.42 -17.13 -3.20
C ASN A 91 9.36 -16.75 -4.25
N THR A 92 8.08 -16.97 -3.96
CA THR A 92 6.93 -16.54 -4.77
C THR A 92 6.30 -15.26 -4.23
N ASN A 93 7.09 -14.39 -3.58
CA ASN A 93 6.58 -13.10 -3.16
C ASN A 93 6.07 -12.29 -4.37
N LEU A 94 4.92 -11.63 -4.22
CA LEU A 94 4.23 -10.87 -5.28
C LEU A 94 3.63 -11.72 -6.42
N PHE A 95 3.64 -13.04 -6.30
CA PHE A 95 2.94 -13.90 -7.26
C PHE A 95 1.44 -13.82 -7.02
N SER A 96 0.68 -13.68 -8.10
CA SER A 96 -0.77 -13.84 -8.08
C SER A 96 -1.13 -15.33 -7.96
N ILE A 97 -2.39 -15.64 -7.66
CA ILE A 97 -2.90 -17.02 -7.66
C ILE A 97 -2.66 -17.68 -9.03
N ARG A 98 -2.82 -16.93 -10.12
CA ARG A 98 -2.57 -17.42 -11.49
C ARG A 98 -1.11 -17.74 -11.74
N ASP A 99 -0.18 -16.94 -11.21
CA ASP A 99 1.26 -17.21 -11.33
C ASP A 99 1.64 -18.49 -10.58
N LEU A 100 1.04 -18.73 -9.40
CA LEU A 100 1.23 -19.95 -8.62
C LEU A 100 0.65 -21.19 -9.34
N ASP A 101 -0.55 -21.08 -9.90
CA ASP A 101 -1.18 -22.14 -10.68
C ASP A 101 -0.33 -22.48 -11.91
N TYR A 102 0.11 -21.46 -12.66
CA TYR A 102 0.98 -21.64 -13.81
C TYR A 102 2.31 -22.31 -13.42
N MET A 103 2.94 -21.88 -12.32
CA MET A 103 4.17 -22.50 -11.81
C MET A 103 3.97 -24.00 -11.54
N VAL A 104 2.89 -24.37 -10.85
CA VAL A 104 2.62 -25.78 -10.50
C VAL A 104 2.29 -26.62 -11.75
N ASN A 105 1.46 -26.10 -12.67
CA ASN A 105 1.19 -26.77 -13.95
C ASN A 105 2.44 -26.93 -14.81
N LYS A 106 3.33 -25.92 -14.79
CA LYS A 106 4.60 -25.97 -15.51
C LYS A 106 5.51 -27.04 -14.93
N ALA A 107 5.63 -27.14 -13.60
CA ALA A 107 6.40 -28.20 -12.94
C ALA A 107 5.86 -29.60 -13.30
N ALA A 108 4.55 -29.79 -13.28
CA ALA A 108 3.92 -31.05 -13.70
C ALA A 108 4.25 -31.40 -15.16
N LYS A 109 4.22 -30.41 -16.07
CA LYS A 109 4.62 -30.61 -17.46
C LYS A 109 6.09 -31.01 -17.62
N GLU A 110 7.01 -30.41 -16.84
CA GLU A 110 8.43 -30.80 -16.89
C GLU A 110 8.65 -32.21 -16.33
N ALA A 111 7.96 -32.58 -15.26
CA ALA A 111 8.01 -33.94 -14.71
C ALA A 111 7.57 -34.98 -15.76
N HIS A 112 6.47 -34.69 -16.47
CA HIS A 112 5.99 -35.54 -17.56
C HIS A 112 6.96 -35.63 -18.73
N ASN A 113 7.56 -34.50 -19.14
CA ASN A 113 8.56 -34.46 -20.21
C ASN A 113 9.81 -35.29 -19.86
N ARG A 114 10.23 -35.30 -18.60
CA ARG A 114 11.34 -36.14 -18.14
C ARG A 114 10.98 -37.62 -18.29
N PHE A 115 9.82 -38.02 -17.78
CA PHE A 115 9.36 -39.41 -17.85
C PHE A 115 9.22 -39.90 -19.30
N THR A 116 8.66 -39.09 -20.20
CA THR A 116 8.50 -39.46 -21.62
C THR A 116 9.82 -39.54 -22.38
N LYS A 117 10.80 -38.69 -22.05
CA LYS A 117 12.16 -38.78 -22.60
C LYS A 117 12.90 -40.02 -22.14
N GLU A 118 12.74 -40.40 -20.86
CA GLU A 118 13.36 -41.59 -20.29
C GLU A 118 12.74 -42.90 -20.79
N ASN A 119 11.49 -42.86 -21.31
CA ASN A 119 10.73 -44.06 -21.70
C ASN A 119 10.34 -44.15 -23.20
N SER A 120 11.06 -43.48 -24.11
CA SER A 120 10.70 -43.50 -25.54
C SER A 120 11.50 -44.55 -26.33
N PRO A 121 10.81 -45.30 -27.20
CA PRO A 121 11.11 -45.17 -28.63
C PRO A 121 9.81 -44.79 -29.38
N GLU A 122 9.77 -43.61 -30.01
CA GLU A 122 8.67 -43.12 -30.86
C GLU A 122 7.32 -42.83 -30.15
N SER A 123 7.26 -41.76 -29.34
CA SER A 123 6.02 -41.41 -28.62
C SER A 123 4.97 -40.69 -29.49
N LYS A 124 4.03 -41.48 -30.01
CA LYS A 124 2.78 -41.04 -30.65
C LYS A 124 1.81 -40.35 -29.67
N GLN A 125 1.25 -39.25 -30.17
CA GLN A 125 -0.08 -38.67 -29.91
C GLN A 125 -0.48 -38.23 -28.48
N TYR A 126 -0.45 -36.90 -28.32
CA TYR A 126 -1.08 -36.12 -27.27
C TYR A 126 -2.60 -36.39 -27.15
N LYS A 127 -3.03 -36.99 -26.04
CA LYS A 127 -4.39 -36.81 -25.48
C LYS A 127 -4.54 -37.11 -23.98
N TRP A 128 -3.47 -37.58 -23.31
CA TRP A 128 -3.54 -38.22 -21.99
C TRP A 128 -2.85 -37.41 -20.87
N PHE A 129 -2.70 -36.09 -21.06
CA PHE A 129 -1.86 -35.21 -20.22
C PHE A 129 -2.21 -35.21 -18.72
N PHE A 130 -3.43 -35.64 -18.34
CA PHE A 130 -3.87 -35.82 -16.95
C PHE A 130 -4.07 -37.29 -16.54
N VAL A 131 -4.07 -38.22 -17.50
CA VAL A 131 -4.26 -39.66 -17.26
C VAL A 131 -2.92 -40.36 -16.99
N ALA A 132 -1.82 -39.89 -17.58
CA ALA A 132 -0.48 -40.47 -17.37
C ALA A 132 0.06 -40.24 -15.95
N ILE A 133 -0.02 -39.01 -15.44
CA ILE A 133 0.30 -38.68 -14.02
C ILE A 133 -0.57 -39.51 -13.06
N LYS A 134 -1.84 -39.72 -13.43
CA LYS A 134 -2.84 -40.51 -12.69
C LYS A 134 -2.53 -42.02 -12.62
N LYS A 135 -1.96 -42.60 -13.67
CA LYS A 135 -1.85 -44.06 -13.84
C LYS A 135 -0.44 -44.61 -13.58
N HIS A 136 0.60 -43.77 -13.67
CA HIS A 136 2.00 -44.20 -13.57
C HIS A 136 2.79 -43.66 -12.38
N GLY A 137 2.15 -42.98 -11.43
CA GLY A 137 2.86 -42.53 -10.21
C GLY A 137 3.96 -41.50 -10.51
N GLU A 138 3.76 -40.65 -11.52
CA GLU A 138 4.69 -39.58 -11.89
C GLU A 138 4.80 -38.58 -10.73
N LYS A 139 5.85 -38.72 -9.91
CA LYS A 139 6.13 -37.81 -8.80
C LYS A 139 6.74 -36.52 -9.36
N ILE A 140 6.13 -35.38 -9.02
CA ILE A 140 6.76 -34.07 -9.24
C ILE A 140 7.96 -33.98 -8.29
N HIS A 141 9.16 -33.78 -8.85
CA HIS A 141 10.37 -33.60 -8.04
C HIS A 141 10.54 -32.13 -7.63
N GLU A 142 11.33 -31.89 -6.58
CA GLU A 142 11.65 -30.52 -6.12
C GLU A 142 12.29 -29.67 -7.24
N ASN A 143 13.17 -30.29 -8.04
CA ASN A 143 13.84 -29.62 -9.16
C ASN A 143 12.85 -29.12 -10.23
N ASP A 144 11.75 -29.84 -10.48
CA ASP A 144 10.71 -29.40 -11.41
C ASP A 144 10.05 -28.11 -10.94
N LEU A 145 9.82 -28.02 -9.63
CA LEU A 145 9.25 -26.82 -9.00
C LEU A 145 10.23 -25.66 -9.00
N TYR A 146 11.53 -25.90 -8.78
CA TYR A 146 12.55 -24.86 -8.84
C TYR A 146 12.76 -24.32 -10.26
N GLU A 147 12.77 -25.19 -11.27
CA GLU A 147 12.87 -24.78 -12.67
C GLU A 147 11.61 -24.04 -13.14
N ALA A 148 10.43 -24.51 -12.72
CA ALA A 148 9.19 -23.78 -12.98
C ALA A 148 9.21 -22.40 -12.32
N LEU A 149 9.65 -22.30 -11.06
CA LEU A 149 9.77 -21.03 -10.34
C LEU A 149 10.65 -20.04 -11.10
N LYS A 150 11.85 -20.45 -11.54
CA LYS A 150 12.77 -19.59 -12.33
C LYS A 150 12.08 -19.09 -13.60
N LYS A 151 11.37 -19.96 -14.32
CA LYS A 151 10.65 -19.59 -15.54
C LYS A 151 9.55 -18.55 -15.27
N VAL A 152 8.80 -18.68 -14.16
CA VAL A 152 7.78 -17.69 -13.80
C VAL A 152 8.41 -16.36 -13.38
N GLN A 153 9.50 -16.39 -12.60
CA GLN A 153 10.22 -15.18 -12.19
C GLN A 153 10.76 -14.38 -13.38
N ASN A 154 11.13 -15.05 -14.47
CA ASN A 154 11.64 -14.43 -15.69
C ASN A 154 10.56 -13.89 -16.63
N ARG A 155 9.27 -14.10 -16.35
CA ARG A 155 8.20 -13.50 -17.16
C ARG A 155 8.26 -11.96 -17.06
N PRO A 156 8.16 -11.21 -18.17
CA PRO A 156 8.31 -9.76 -18.15
C PRO A 156 7.41 -9.05 -17.14
N ASP A 157 6.15 -9.49 -17.03
CA ASP A 157 5.17 -8.90 -16.12
C ASP A 157 5.49 -9.18 -14.64
N VAL A 158 6.01 -10.37 -14.32
CA VAL A 158 6.41 -10.76 -12.97
C VAL A 158 7.70 -10.04 -12.58
N LYS A 159 8.68 -10.03 -13.48
CA LYS A 159 9.97 -9.36 -13.29
C LYS A 159 9.77 -7.87 -12.98
N LYS A 160 8.95 -7.19 -13.78
CA LYS A 160 8.56 -5.80 -13.55
C LYS A 160 7.94 -5.58 -12.15
N ARG A 161 6.99 -6.42 -11.73
CA ARG A 161 6.39 -6.35 -10.38
C ARG A 161 7.44 -6.50 -9.27
N ILE A 162 8.39 -7.42 -9.44
CA ILE A 162 9.46 -7.66 -8.47
C ILE A 162 10.40 -6.45 -8.39
N GLU A 163 10.78 -5.88 -9.53
CA GLU A 163 11.65 -4.71 -9.61
C GLU A 163 10.99 -3.47 -8.99
N GLU A 164 9.75 -3.16 -9.37
CA GLU A 164 8.97 -2.06 -8.79
C GLU A 164 8.83 -2.20 -7.27
N HIS A 165 8.62 -3.42 -6.77
CA HIS A 165 8.52 -3.65 -5.33
C HIS A 165 9.87 -3.46 -4.62
N LYS A 166 10.98 -3.91 -5.21
CA LYS A 166 12.32 -3.66 -4.67
C LYS A 166 12.61 -2.17 -4.60
N GLU A 167 12.33 -1.43 -5.67
CA GLU A 167 12.51 0.01 -5.73
C GLU A 167 11.67 0.73 -4.67
N ASN A 168 10.38 0.40 -4.57
CA ASN A 168 9.50 0.99 -3.56
C ASN A 168 9.93 0.62 -2.12
N SER A 169 10.40 -0.60 -1.89
CA SER A 169 10.94 -1.00 -0.59
C SER A 169 12.19 -0.20 -0.21
N THR A 170 13.08 0.08 -1.18
CA THR A 170 14.27 0.91 -0.96
C THR A 170 13.87 2.36 -0.68
N ARG A 171 12.97 2.93 -1.49
CA ARG A 171 12.46 4.29 -1.27
C ARG A 171 11.82 4.46 0.11
N ASN A 172 10.97 3.52 0.52
CA ASN A 172 10.34 3.56 1.84
C ASN A 172 11.36 3.43 2.98
N LYS A 173 12.40 2.61 2.81
CA LYS A 173 13.48 2.50 3.80
C LYS A 173 14.26 3.81 3.94
N VAL A 174 14.60 4.45 2.82
CA VAL A 174 15.25 5.77 2.80
C VAL A 174 14.35 6.81 3.44
N LEU A 175 13.08 6.88 3.04
CA LEU A 175 12.11 7.83 3.61
C LEU A 175 11.99 7.67 5.12
N ASN A 176 11.85 6.44 5.63
CA ASN A 176 11.76 6.18 7.06
C ASN A 176 13.06 6.57 7.80
N GLN A 177 14.23 6.34 7.20
CA GLN A 177 15.51 6.80 7.74
C GLN A 177 15.59 8.33 7.77
N THR A 178 15.19 9.01 6.71
CA THR A 178 15.15 10.47 6.63
C THR A 178 14.18 11.06 7.64
N THR A 179 12.97 10.51 7.78
CA THR A 179 11.98 10.93 8.78
C THR A 179 12.53 10.75 10.19
N SER A 180 13.22 9.63 10.46
CA SER A 180 13.87 9.41 11.76
C SER A 180 14.96 10.44 12.04
N VAL A 181 15.82 10.76 11.06
CA VAL A 181 16.87 11.79 11.21
C VAL A 181 16.26 13.18 11.43
N ILE A 182 15.24 13.55 10.65
CA ILE A 182 14.50 14.80 10.81
C ILE A 182 13.90 14.88 12.22
N GLN A 183 13.23 13.83 12.70
CA GLN A 183 12.68 13.80 14.06
C GLN A 183 13.76 13.96 15.13
N THR A 184 14.91 13.30 14.98
CA THR A 184 16.03 13.42 15.92
C THR A 184 16.63 14.83 15.94
N ILE A 185 16.69 15.53 14.81
CA ILE A 185 17.22 16.90 14.73
C ILE A 185 16.18 17.94 15.20
N TRP A 186 14.92 17.78 14.78
CA TRP A 186 13.87 18.74 15.10
C TRP A 186 13.35 18.62 16.53
N SER A 187 13.42 17.45 17.17
CA SER A 187 12.95 17.29 18.55
C SER A 187 13.72 18.19 19.54
N PRO A 188 15.07 18.24 19.54
CA PRO A 188 15.83 19.18 20.37
C PRO A 188 15.62 20.64 19.97
N ILE A 189 15.56 20.95 18.67
CA ILE A 189 15.36 22.34 18.20
C ILE A 189 13.98 22.85 18.67
N ALA A 190 12.93 22.03 18.53
CA ALA A 190 11.61 22.34 19.04
C ALA A 190 11.64 22.53 20.56
N GLN A 191 12.34 21.68 21.31
CA GLN A 191 12.50 21.84 22.76
C GLN A 191 13.21 23.15 23.13
N VAL A 192 14.26 23.53 22.40
CA VAL A 192 14.98 24.80 22.63
C VAL A 192 14.10 26.00 22.24
N SER A 193 13.38 25.95 21.13
CA SER A 193 12.45 27.01 20.72
C SER A 193 11.29 27.18 21.71
N TYR A 194 10.76 26.09 22.27
CA TYR A 194 9.72 26.16 23.31
C TYR A 194 10.19 26.82 24.61
N VAL A 195 11.49 26.80 24.91
CA VAL A 195 12.08 27.47 26.09
C VAL A 195 12.55 28.89 25.75
N ALA A 196 13.12 29.12 24.57
CA ALA A 196 13.66 30.41 24.16
C ALA A 196 12.58 31.45 23.82
N ILE A 197 11.46 31.03 23.21
CA ILE A 197 10.36 31.94 22.84
C ILE A 197 9.73 32.63 24.06
N PRO A 198 9.39 31.92 25.16
CA PRO A 198 8.86 32.58 26.36
C PRO A 198 9.92 33.43 27.07
N ILE A 199 11.20 33.06 27.07
CA ILE A 199 12.28 33.86 27.69
C ILE A 199 12.50 35.17 26.92
N CYS A 200 12.58 35.14 25.59
CA CYS A 200 12.68 36.36 24.78
C CYS A 200 11.44 37.23 24.91
N GLY A 201 10.24 36.64 24.99
CA GLY A 201 9.00 37.35 25.29
C GLY A 201 9.02 38.03 26.66
N LEU A 202 9.53 37.34 27.70
CA LEU A 202 9.66 37.87 29.06
C LEU A 202 10.67 39.03 29.11
N ILE A 203 11.84 38.89 28.47
CA ILE A 203 12.87 39.94 28.40
C ILE A 203 12.34 41.17 27.67
N LEU A 204 11.64 40.98 26.55
CA LEU A 204 11.02 42.09 25.81
C LEU A 204 9.94 42.80 26.65
N THR A 205 9.15 42.04 27.40
CA THR A 205 8.12 42.60 28.30
C THR A 205 8.74 43.40 29.43
N ILE A 206 9.82 42.89 30.05
CA ILE A 206 10.57 43.59 31.12
C ILE A 206 11.24 44.85 30.56
N TYR A 207 11.82 44.80 29.36
CA TYR A 207 12.43 45.94 28.71
C TYR A 207 11.40 47.03 28.37
N LEU A 208 10.24 46.65 27.84
CA LEU A 208 9.15 47.59 27.55
C LEU A 208 8.56 48.19 28.82
N ALA A 209 8.44 47.42 29.91
CA ALA A 209 7.96 47.92 31.20
C ALA A 209 8.96 48.87 31.88
N LYS A 210 10.27 48.65 31.73
CA LYS A 210 11.29 49.58 32.25
C LYS A 210 11.39 50.88 31.44
N ASN A 211 11.09 50.83 30.15
CA ASN A 211 11.17 51.99 29.25
C ASN A 211 9.82 52.68 29.01
N SER A 212 8.72 52.15 29.54
CA SER A 212 7.39 52.73 29.34
C SER A 212 7.24 54.11 29.98
N GLU A 213 7.97 54.43 31.06
CA GLU A 213 7.94 55.78 31.65
C GLU A 213 8.51 56.86 30.71
N GLY A 214 9.48 56.51 29.86
CA GLY A 214 9.98 57.38 28.79
C GLY A 214 9.04 57.44 27.58
N PHE A 215 8.49 56.29 27.18
CA PHE A 215 7.68 56.14 25.97
C PHE A 215 6.31 56.87 26.08
N THR A 216 5.68 56.90 27.26
CA THR A 216 4.44 57.68 27.46
C THR A 216 4.63 59.19 27.35
N ARG A 217 5.83 59.72 27.64
CA ARG A 217 6.12 61.16 27.50
C ARG A 217 6.32 61.56 26.04
N GLU A 218 6.89 60.69 25.22
CA GLU A 218 7.14 60.96 23.79
C GLU A 218 5.88 60.82 22.92
N ILE A 219 4.98 59.88 23.24
CA ILE A 219 3.67 59.74 22.58
C ILE A 219 2.74 60.94 22.88
N ASN A 220 2.80 61.52 24.08
CA ASN A 220 2.03 62.72 24.40
C ASN A 220 2.56 63.98 23.69
N LYS A 221 3.84 63.99 23.27
CA LYS A 221 4.42 65.10 22.51
C LYS A 221 4.07 64.99 21.01
N ASN A 222 4.05 63.78 20.46
CA ASN A 222 3.76 63.55 19.03
C ASN A 222 2.27 63.35 18.70
N SER A 223 1.40 63.10 19.70
CA SER A 223 -0.05 62.97 19.49
C SER A 223 -0.79 64.29 19.26
N LYS A 224 -0.14 65.43 19.49
CA LYS A 224 -0.67 66.75 19.08
C LYS A 224 -0.49 67.05 17.59
N GLU A 225 0.32 66.28 16.85
CA GLU A 225 0.57 66.51 15.42
C GLU A 225 0.00 65.42 14.49
N ALA A 226 -0.50 64.30 15.01
CA ALA A 226 -1.00 63.19 14.20
C ALA A 226 -2.45 62.82 14.54
N ALA A 227 -3.37 63.75 14.35
CA ALA A 227 -4.81 63.52 14.33
C ALA A 227 -5.29 63.21 12.89
N SER A 228 -4.85 62.09 12.30
CA SER A 228 -5.40 61.62 11.01
C SER A 228 -5.23 60.13 10.67
N SER A 229 -4.95 59.22 11.62
CA SER A 229 -5.06 57.78 11.34
C SER A 229 -5.41 56.93 12.57
N SER A 230 -6.70 56.93 12.93
CA SER A 230 -7.24 56.13 14.03
C SER A 230 -7.35 54.62 13.72
N SER A 231 -7.42 54.22 12.45
CA SER A 231 -7.63 52.81 12.08
C SER A 231 -6.38 51.94 12.21
N LEU A 232 -5.19 52.49 11.92
CA LEU A 232 -3.94 51.72 11.95
C LEU A 232 -3.53 51.36 13.38
N LYS A 233 -3.69 52.30 14.32
CA LYS A 233 -3.36 52.10 15.74
C LYS A 233 -4.23 51.01 16.37
N HIS A 234 -5.52 50.98 16.04
CA HIS A 234 -6.45 49.97 16.54
C HIS A 234 -6.14 48.58 15.98
N THR A 235 -5.76 48.49 14.70
CA THR A 235 -5.44 47.22 14.03
C THR A 235 -4.16 46.59 14.58
N VAL A 236 -3.12 47.39 14.84
CA VAL A 236 -1.86 46.90 15.43
C VAL A 236 -2.09 46.43 16.86
N TRP A 237 -2.86 47.18 17.67
CA TRP A 237 -3.19 46.78 19.04
C TRP A 237 -3.99 45.48 19.12
N GLN A 238 -4.97 45.30 18.23
CA GLN A 238 -5.74 44.06 18.18
C GLN A 238 -4.92 42.86 17.72
N THR A 239 -3.98 43.06 16.79
CA THR A 239 -3.10 41.99 16.32
C THR A 239 -2.17 41.51 17.42
N ILE A 240 -1.62 42.44 18.21
CA ILE A 240 -0.75 42.12 19.36
C ILE A 240 -1.55 41.39 20.44
N TRP A 241 -2.74 41.88 20.79
CA TRP A 241 -3.58 41.23 21.82
C TRP A 241 -4.07 39.83 21.41
N SER A 242 -4.43 39.64 20.14
CA SER A 242 -4.81 38.33 19.61
C SER A 242 -3.66 37.32 19.70
N GLY A 243 -2.43 37.74 19.38
CA GLY A 243 -1.23 36.90 19.50
C GLY A 243 -0.95 36.50 20.96
N VAL A 244 -1.07 37.44 21.89
CA VAL A 244 -0.86 37.20 23.33
C VAL A 244 -1.92 36.26 23.89
N LEU A 245 -3.21 36.48 23.57
CA LEU A 245 -4.30 35.64 24.06
C LEU A 245 -4.17 34.20 23.57
N THR A 246 -3.77 34.01 22.31
CA THR A 246 -3.58 32.68 21.71
C THR A 246 -2.43 31.93 22.40
N ALA A 247 -1.32 32.62 22.68
CA ALA A 247 -0.18 32.04 23.39
C ALA A 247 -0.53 31.63 24.82
N VAL A 248 -1.26 32.47 25.56
CA VAL A 248 -1.72 32.17 26.93
C VAL A 248 -2.68 30.97 26.94
N THR A 249 -3.59 30.88 25.96
CA THR A 249 -4.57 29.78 25.89
C THR A 249 -3.91 28.43 25.57
N ILE A 250 -2.84 28.43 24.77
CA ILE A 250 -2.07 27.21 24.47
C ILE A 250 -1.28 26.75 25.70
N ILE A 251 -0.75 27.67 26.49
CA ILE A 251 -0.03 27.37 27.73
C ILE A 251 -1.00 26.84 28.80
N ALA A 252 -2.19 27.42 28.93
CA ALA A 252 -3.19 27.01 29.93
C ALA A 252 -3.89 25.67 29.63
N ARG A 253 -3.74 25.12 28.42
CA ARG A 253 -4.31 23.81 28.01
C ARG A 253 -3.31 22.65 28.08
N LYS A 254 -2.06 22.92 28.43
CA LYS A 254 -1.06 21.91 28.78
C LYS A 254 -0.96 21.80 30.31
#